data_AF-A0A1A8XKR1-F1
#
_entry.id   AF-A0A1A8XKR1-F1
#
_cell.length_a   1.000
_cell.length_b   1.000
_cell.length_c   1.000
_cell.angle_alpha   90.00
_cell.angle_beta   90.00
_cell.angle_gamma   90.00
#
_symmetry.space_group_name_H-M   'P 1'
#
loop_
_entity.id
_entity.type
_entity.pdbx_description
1 polymer ?
#
loop_
_entity_poly.entity_id
_entity_poly.type
_entity_poly.pdbx_seq_one_letter_code
_entity_poly.pdbx_strand_id
1 'polypeptide(L)'
;MPDLPTQPVESLQHFKGIGFPSDVRYRQLLVTGPPGAGKSTLIMRLGGWSEEGYLDLGQKHWWRSEILSVRPREIHLGMPFLGLENAVSVFDAEFLDCDPLPPVDFSRLVLPPRKRSFLSVDWYRRYTFEFLLPPPEVVFERRADRAQQSTHPVDAQLSLDICTAQLEVFRRVAEHLHQKGFTVYLREGMDLCPRRFLDPPSQP
;
A
#
# COMPACT_ATOMS: atom_id res chain seq x y z
N MET A 1 -5.99 10.58 -15.35
CA MET A 1 -6.99 9.52 -15.63
C MET A 1 -7.98 9.54 -14.47
N PRO A 2 -9.28 9.36 -14.70
CA PRO A 2 -10.22 9.27 -13.59
C PRO A 2 -9.90 8.04 -12.73
N ASP A 3 -10.00 8.18 -11.42
CA ASP A 3 -9.78 7.10 -10.46
C ASP A 3 -10.65 5.90 -10.78
N LEU A 4 -10.10 4.69 -10.62
CA LEU A 4 -10.91 3.49 -10.77
C LEU A 4 -12.01 3.47 -9.70
N PRO A 5 -13.27 3.22 -10.07
CA PRO A 5 -14.35 3.10 -9.10
C PRO A 5 -14.13 1.89 -8.19
N THR A 6 -14.55 2.02 -6.94
CA THR A 6 -14.44 0.97 -5.93
C THR A 6 -15.77 0.67 -5.29
N GLN A 7 -15.99 -0.58 -4.92
CA GLN A 7 -17.19 -1.04 -4.24
C GLN A 7 -16.85 -1.72 -2.90
N PRO A 8 -17.72 -1.61 -1.88
CA PRO A 8 -17.58 -2.39 -0.65
C PRO A 8 -17.55 -3.90 -0.94
N VAL A 9 -16.81 -4.65 -0.14
CA VAL A 9 -16.82 -6.11 -0.22
C VAL A 9 -17.97 -6.66 0.64
N GLU A 10 -18.86 -7.43 0.01
CA GLU A 10 -20.06 -7.96 0.67
C GLU A 10 -19.75 -9.20 1.53
N SER A 11 -18.89 -10.09 1.04
CA SER A 11 -18.56 -11.34 1.72
C SER A 11 -17.32 -11.16 2.60
N LEU A 12 -17.55 -11.05 3.92
CA LEU A 12 -16.49 -10.83 4.90
C LEU A 12 -16.30 -12.05 5.81
N GLN A 13 -15.05 -12.30 6.17
CA GLN A 13 -14.60 -13.13 7.29
C GLN A 13 -13.91 -12.24 8.32
N HIS A 14 -13.73 -12.72 9.55
CA HIS A 14 -13.13 -11.91 10.62
C HIS A 14 -11.80 -12.51 11.09
N PHE A 15 -10.75 -11.70 11.04
CA PHE A 15 -9.47 -12.00 11.68
C PHE A 15 -9.34 -11.12 12.92
N LYS A 16 -9.37 -11.74 14.11
CA LYS A 16 -9.27 -11.03 15.40
C LYS A 16 -10.23 -9.83 15.51
N GLY A 17 -11.47 -10.01 15.06
CA GLY A 17 -12.52 -8.97 15.10
C GLY A 17 -12.49 -7.96 13.94
N ILE A 18 -11.50 -8.02 13.05
CA ILE A 18 -11.40 -7.13 11.87
C ILE A 18 -11.96 -7.85 10.65
N GLY A 19 -12.86 -7.20 9.92
CA GLY A 19 -13.48 -7.75 8.71
C GLY A 19 -12.56 -7.70 7.49
N PHE A 20 -12.30 -8.87 6.88
CA PHE A 20 -11.56 -9.04 5.63
C PHE A 20 -12.40 -9.77 4.60
N PRO A 21 -12.16 -9.58 3.30
CA PRO A 21 -12.78 -10.38 2.24
C PRO A 21 -12.62 -11.88 2.48
N SER A 22 -13.67 -12.67 2.21
CA SER A 22 -13.72 -14.10 2.52
C SER A 22 -12.73 -14.97 1.74
N ASP A 23 -12.21 -14.48 0.62
CA ASP A 23 -11.19 -15.12 -0.21
C ASP A 23 -9.75 -14.89 0.28
N VAL A 24 -9.55 -13.90 1.16
CA VAL A 24 -8.23 -13.55 1.69
C VAL A 24 -7.74 -14.63 2.65
N ARG A 25 -6.48 -15.03 2.51
CA ARG A 25 -5.82 -15.84 3.54
C ARG A 25 -4.91 -14.96 4.35
N TYR A 26 -4.98 -15.11 5.66
CA TYR A 26 -4.16 -14.40 6.63
C TYR A 26 -2.64 -14.44 6.29
N ARG A 27 -2.15 -15.56 5.74
CA ARG A 27 -0.75 -15.75 5.32
C ARG A 27 -0.36 -15.09 3.98
N GLN A 28 -1.29 -14.44 3.28
CA GLN A 28 -1.02 -13.73 2.01
C GLN A 28 -0.99 -12.21 2.20
N LEU A 29 -1.45 -11.72 3.34
CA LEU A 29 -1.73 -10.31 3.58
C LEU A 29 -0.45 -9.48 3.75
N LEU A 30 -0.33 -8.43 2.95
CA LEU A 30 0.66 -7.38 3.03
C LEU A 30 -0.08 -6.05 3.26
N VAL A 31 0.21 -5.37 4.37
CA VAL A 31 -0.45 -4.11 4.73
C VAL A 31 0.46 -2.95 4.37
N THR A 32 -0.03 -1.99 3.61
CA THR A 32 0.72 -0.81 3.18
C THR A 32 -0.15 0.45 3.17
N GLY A 33 0.45 1.61 2.97
CA GLY A 33 -0.22 2.92 3.05
C GLY A 33 0.74 4.04 3.47
N PRO A 34 0.33 5.31 3.38
CA PRO A 34 1.16 6.45 3.74
C PRO A 34 1.50 6.47 5.25
N PRO A 35 2.52 7.26 5.65
CA PRO A 35 2.79 7.51 7.07
C PRO A 35 1.53 8.03 7.78
N GLY A 36 1.31 7.62 9.02
CA GLY A 36 0.11 8.01 9.80
C GLY A 36 -1.19 7.25 9.46
N ALA A 37 -1.21 6.38 8.44
CA ALA A 37 -2.41 5.64 8.04
C ALA A 37 -2.91 4.60 9.08
N GLY A 38 -2.07 4.19 10.03
CA GLY A 38 -2.41 3.20 11.06
C GLY A 38 -2.00 1.76 10.75
N LYS A 39 -1.03 1.57 9.83
CA LYS A 39 -0.49 0.25 9.44
C LYS A 39 -0.03 -0.59 10.63
N SER A 40 0.81 -0.02 11.49
CA SER A 40 1.37 -0.71 12.66
C SER A 40 0.26 -1.11 13.63
N THR A 41 -0.71 -0.23 13.86
CA THR A 41 -1.89 -0.53 14.69
C THR A 41 -2.70 -1.70 14.14
N LEU A 42 -2.92 -1.75 12.82
CA LEU A 42 -3.62 -2.86 12.18
C LEU A 42 -2.85 -4.17 12.34
N ILE A 43 -1.54 -4.17 12.05
CA ILE A 43 -0.70 -5.36 12.13
C ILE A 43 -0.58 -5.88 13.56
N MET A 44 -0.42 -5.00 14.54
CA MET A 44 -0.40 -5.38 15.96
C MET A 44 -1.71 -6.03 16.40
N ARG A 45 -2.87 -5.48 16.01
CA ARG A 45 -4.17 -6.10 16.30
C ARG A 45 -4.32 -7.46 15.63
N LEU A 46 -3.84 -7.58 14.40
CA LEU A 46 -3.78 -8.88 13.71
C LEU A 46 -2.80 -9.83 14.39
N GLY A 47 -1.89 -9.37 15.25
CA GLY A 47 -0.76 -10.11 15.82
C GLY A 47 0.23 -10.56 14.76
N GLY A 48 0.37 -9.76 13.71
CA GLY A 48 1.48 -9.85 12.78
C GLY A 48 2.73 -9.19 13.33
N TRP A 49 3.75 -9.10 12.48
CA TRP A 49 5.03 -8.51 12.83
C TRP A 49 5.07 -7.05 12.38
N SER A 50 5.20 -6.14 13.35
CA SER A 50 5.24 -4.69 13.11
C SER A 50 6.63 -4.18 12.73
N GLU A 51 7.64 -5.04 12.61
CA GLU A 51 8.95 -4.60 12.13
C GLU A 51 8.83 -4.14 10.67
N GLU A 52 9.02 -2.83 10.48
CA GLU A 52 8.88 -2.12 9.21
C GLU A 52 9.70 -2.82 8.11
N GLY A 53 8.99 -3.41 7.15
CA GLY A 53 9.62 -3.97 5.97
C GLY A 53 9.66 -2.96 4.85
N TYR A 54 10.84 -2.63 4.35
CA TYR A 54 10.96 -1.84 3.12
C TYR A 54 10.90 -2.74 1.89
N LEU A 55 10.08 -2.37 0.91
CA LEU A 55 9.93 -3.07 -0.35
C LEU A 55 10.05 -2.09 -1.52
N ASP A 56 11.17 -2.16 -2.23
CA ASP A 56 11.40 -1.41 -3.46
C ASP A 56 10.71 -2.09 -4.65
N LEU A 57 9.70 -1.42 -5.22
CA LEU A 57 8.95 -1.92 -6.37
C LEU A 57 9.69 -1.78 -7.72
N GLY A 58 10.73 -0.94 -7.78
CA GLY A 58 11.66 -0.83 -8.91
C GLY A 58 12.78 -1.88 -8.89
N GLN A 59 13.00 -2.54 -7.75
CA GLN A 59 14.03 -3.57 -7.63
C GLN A 59 13.63 -4.87 -8.34
N LYS A 60 14.53 -5.41 -9.17
CA LYS A 60 14.33 -6.74 -9.77
C LYS A 60 14.15 -7.79 -8.69
N HIS A 61 13.13 -8.65 -8.86
CA HIS A 61 12.85 -9.77 -7.97
C HIS A 61 12.41 -9.41 -6.55
N TRP A 62 11.91 -8.19 -6.29
CA TRP A 62 11.37 -7.80 -4.97
C TRP A 62 10.35 -8.82 -4.40
N TRP A 63 9.59 -9.50 -5.27
CA TRP A 63 8.61 -10.53 -4.90
C TRP A 63 9.23 -11.78 -4.24
N ARG A 64 10.56 -11.91 -4.26
CA ARG A 64 11.32 -12.97 -3.57
C ARG A 64 12.00 -12.48 -2.30
N SER A 65 11.88 -11.19 -1.96
CA SER A 65 12.55 -10.62 -0.79
C SER A 65 12.16 -11.36 0.50
N GLU A 66 13.14 -11.60 1.36
CA GLU A 66 12.93 -12.28 2.64
C GLU A 66 12.00 -11.50 3.57
N ILE A 67 11.88 -10.19 3.36
CA ILE A 67 10.94 -9.33 4.09
C ILE A 67 9.49 -9.82 3.93
N LEU A 68 9.18 -10.48 2.80
CA LEU A 68 7.85 -11.04 2.48
C LEU A 68 7.66 -12.47 3.00
N SER A 69 8.62 -13.04 3.73
CA SER A 69 8.52 -14.40 4.27
C SER A 69 7.55 -14.49 5.45
N VAL A 70 7.56 -13.49 6.33
CA VAL A 70 6.73 -13.39 7.53
C VAL A 70 5.45 -12.62 7.19
N ARG A 71 4.27 -13.17 7.50
CA ARG A 71 2.95 -12.62 7.12
C ARG A 71 1.91 -12.91 8.20
N PRO A 72 0.95 -11.99 8.46
CA PRO A 72 0.80 -10.66 7.84
C PRO A 72 1.88 -9.69 8.32
N ARG A 73 2.22 -8.73 7.46
CA ARG A 73 3.29 -7.77 7.74
C ARG A 73 2.97 -6.38 7.21
N GLU A 74 3.45 -5.38 7.94
CA GLU A 74 3.53 -4.01 7.47
C GLU A 74 4.67 -3.86 6.46
N ILE A 75 4.37 -3.30 5.29
CA ILE A 75 5.36 -2.96 4.27
C ILE A 75 5.29 -1.47 3.92
N HIS A 76 6.46 -0.85 3.89
CA HIS A 76 6.71 0.48 3.34
C HIS A 76 7.16 0.28 1.89
N LEU A 77 6.64 1.11 0.99
CA LEU A 77 6.89 0.96 -0.43
C LEU A 77 7.90 1.99 -0.90
N GLY A 78 9.00 1.51 -1.45
CA GLY A 78 9.88 2.27 -2.33
C GLY A 78 9.27 2.31 -3.72
N MET A 79 9.07 3.51 -4.25
CA MET A 79 8.47 3.72 -5.57
C MET A 79 9.45 4.50 -6.45
N PRO A 80 9.63 4.11 -7.72
CA PRO A 80 10.34 4.93 -8.68
C PRO A 80 9.46 6.15 -9.03
N PHE A 81 10.03 7.34 -8.94
CA PHE A 81 9.37 8.59 -9.33
C PHE A 81 10.04 9.20 -10.56
N LEU A 82 9.28 9.99 -11.33
CA LEU A 82 9.85 10.75 -12.44
C LEU A 82 10.84 11.79 -11.90
N GLY A 83 12.05 11.81 -12.46
CA GLY A 83 13.12 12.72 -12.04
C GLY A 83 14.01 12.21 -10.89
N LEU A 84 13.66 11.10 -10.23
CA LEU A 84 14.48 10.47 -9.19
C LEU A 84 15.15 9.19 -9.70
N GLU A 85 16.48 9.08 -9.50
CA GLU A 85 17.26 7.93 -9.99
C GLU A 85 16.93 6.63 -9.24
N ASN A 86 16.69 6.73 -7.93
CA ASN A 86 16.39 5.60 -7.07
C ASN A 86 14.89 5.54 -6.74
N ALA A 87 14.42 4.35 -6.36
CA ALA A 87 13.10 4.23 -5.76
C ALA A 87 13.17 4.69 -4.31
N VAL A 88 12.24 5.55 -3.92
CA VAL A 88 12.21 6.18 -2.59
C VAL A 88 10.82 6.04 -1.98
N SER A 89 10.70 6.19 -0.68
CA SER A 89 9.43 6.28 0.02
C SER A 89 8.86 7.69 -0.11
N VAL A 90 7.54 7.81 -0.02
CA VAL A 90 6.86 9.12 -0.08
C VAL A 90 7.16 10.05 1.10
N PHE A 91 7.88 9.56 2.12
CA PHE A 91 8.29 10.31 3.31
C PHE A 91 9.81 10.58 3.34
N ASP A 92 10.55 10.11 2.34
CA ASP A 92 11.98 10.38 2.24
C ASP A 92 12.21 11.82 1.78
N ALA A 93 13.30 12.44 2.25
CA ALA A 93 13.65 13.82 1.89
C ALA A 93 13.78 14.00 0.36
N GLU A 94 14.32 13.00 -0.35
CA GLU A 94 14.43 13.00 -1.82
C GLU A 94 13.08 13.21 -2.52
N PHE A 95 11.98 12.72 -1.93
CA PHE A 95 10.63 12.94 -2.44
C PHE A 95 10.06 14.28 -1.96
N LEU A 96 10.22 14.61 -0.68
CA LEU A 96 9.62 15.79 -0.05
C LEU A 96 10.26 17.11 -0.48
N ASP A 97 11.54 17.11 -0.83
CA ASP A 97 12.28 18.30 -1.26
C ASP A 97 12.03 18.68 -2.74
N CYS A 98 11.21 17.90 -3.46
CA CYS A 98 10.80 18.19 -4.83
C CYS A 98 9.58 19.12 -4.88
N ASP A 99 9.63 20.18 -5.70
CA ASP A 99 8.49 21.06 -5.98
C ASP A 99 8.29 21.24 -7.50
N PRO A 100 7.19 20.72 -8.09
CA PRO A 100 6.13 19.96 -7.44
C PRO A 100 6.56 18.52 -7.08
N LEU A 101 5.84 17.88 -6.15
CA LEU A 101 6.07 16.48 -5.79
C LEU A 101 6.00 15.57 -7.03
N PRO A 102 6.98 14.68 -7.24
CA PRO A 102 7.10 13.96 -8.49
C PRO A 102 6.05 12.84 -8.57
N PRO A 103 5.44 12.61 -9.74
CA PRO A 103 4.53 11.48 -9.94
C PRO A 103 5.29 10.15 -10.04
N VAL A 104 4.61 9.05 -9.72
CA VAL A 104 5.16 7.69 -9.84
C VAL A 104 5.47 7.35 -11.29
N ASP A 105 6.67 6.82 -11.53
CA ASP A 105 7.07 6.26 -12.83
C ASP A 105 6.68 4.78 -12.92
N PHE A 106 5.46 4.53 -13.40
CA PHE A 106 4.95 3.17 -13.59
C PHE A 106 5.75 2.32 -14.59
N SER A 107 6.56 2.93 -15.47
CA SER A 107 7.37 2.20 -16.44
C SER A 107 8.55 1.48 -15.80
N ARG A 108 9.01 1.99 -14.64
CA ARG A 108 10.11 1.44 -13.85
C ARG A 108 9.67 0.44 -12.80
N LEU A 109 8.37 0.33 -12.54
CA LEU A 109 7.85 -0.71 -11.65
C LEU A 109 8.12 -2.10 -12.24
N VAL A 110 8.80 -2.94 -11.48
CA VAL A 110 9.07 -4.31 -11.88
C VAL A 110 7.95 -5.20 -11.36
N LEU A 111 7.39 -6.06 -12.21
CA LEU A 111 6.31 -6.98 -11.84
C LEU A 111 6.81 -8.42 -11.85
N PRO A 112 6.28 -9.30 -10.98
CA PRO A 112 6.62 -10.71 -11.03
C PRO A 112 6.18 -11.34 -12.35
N PRO A 113 6.89 -12.40 -12.80
CA PRO A 113 6.48 -13.15 -13.97
C PRO A 113 5.11 -13.79 -13.72
N ARG A 114 4.27 -13.82 -14.76
CA ARG A 114 3.05 -14.63 -14.76
C ARG A 114 3.41 -16.10 -14.56
N LYS A 115 2.50 -16.84 -13.92
CA LYS A 115 2.64 -18.29 -13.75
C LYS A 115 2.76 -18.94 -15.14
N ARG A 116 3.90 -19.61 -15.41
CA ARG A 116 4.18 -20.23 -16.71
C ARG A 116 3.77 -21.70 -16.78
N SER A 117 3.83 -22.41 -15.66
CA SER A 117 3.54 -23.84 -15.59
C SER A 117 2.88 -24.19 -14.26
N PHE A 118 2.29 -25.39 -14.16
CA PHE A 118 1.57 -25.85 -12.97
C PHE A 118 2.39 -25.76 -11.67
N LEU A 119 3.67 -26.15 -11.71
CA LEU A 119 4.60 -26.14 -10.57
C LEU A 119 5.23 -24.77 -10.29
N SER A 120 5.08 -23.80 -11.21
CA SER A 120 5.58 -22.45 -10.98
C SER A 120 4.79 -21.75 -9.89
N VAL A 121 5.49 -20.96 -9.06
CA VAL A 121 4.86 -20.11 -8.05
C VAL A 121 3.98 -19.07 -8.73
N ASP A 122 2.73 -18.95 -8.28
CA ASP A 122 1.84 -17.87 -8.67
C ASP A 122 2.04 -16.67 -7.74
N TRP A 123 2.90 -15.75 -8.14
CA TRP A 123 3.22 -14.56 -7.33
C TRP A 123 2.02 -13.62 -7.15
N TYR A 124 1.12 -13.55 -8.13
CA TYR A 124 -0.06 -12.66 -8.08
C TYR A 124 -1.11 -13.16 -7.09
N ARG A 125 -1.24 -14.49 -6.95
CA ARG A 125 -2.08 -15.11 -5.92
C ARG A 125 -1.36 -15.32 -4.58
N ARG A 126 -0.04 -15.21 -4.54
CA ARG A 126 0.74 -15.37 -3.30
C ARG A 126 0.59 -14.17 -2.37
N TYR A 127 0.32 -12.99 -2.93
CA TYR A 127 0.23 -11.74 -2.19
C TYR A 127 -1.13 -11.10 -2.34
N THR A 128 -1.67 -10.64 -1.22
CA THR A 128 -2.85 -9.79 -1.15
C THR A 128 -2.42 -8.47 -0.53
N PHE A 129 -2.54 -7.38 -1.30
CA PHE A 129 -2.21 -6.06 -0.80
C PHE A 129 -3.43 -5.39 -0.16
N GLU A 130 -3.28 -4.98 1.08
CA GLU A 130 -4.23 -4.15 1.81
C GLU A 130 -3.65 -2.73 1.91
N PHE A 131 -4.23 -1.80 1.16
CA PHE A 131 -3.86 -0.39 1.19
C PHE A 131 -4.73 0.34 2.21
N LEU A 132 -4.10 0.84 3.26
CA LEU A 132 -4.73 1.75 4.22
C LEU A 132 -4.68 3.17 3.69
N LEU A 133 -5.83 3.68 3.24
CA LEU A 133 -6.00 5.02 2.65
C LEU A 133 -7.11 5.79 3.39
N PRO A 134 -6.92 6.15 4.67
CA PRO A 134 -7.83 7.07 5.36
C PRO A 134 -7.90 8.43 4.67
N PRO A 135 -8.95 9.24 4.93
CA PRO A 135 -9.03 10.61 4.44
C PRO A 135 -7.79 11.45 4.80
N PRO A 136 -7.32 12.36 3.91
CA PRO A 136 -6.13 13.18 4.13
C PRO A 136 -6.15 13.97 5.44
N GLU A 137 -7.33 14.47 5.84
CA GLU A 137 -7.53 15.24 7.06
C GLU A 137 -7.24 14.38 8.30
N VAL A 138 -7.72 13.13 8.30
CA VAL A 138 -7.47 12.18 9.37
C VAL A 138 -5.98 11.80 9.45
N VAL A 139 -5.31 11.67 8.31
CA VAL A 139 -3.85 11.44 8.28
C VAL A 139 -3.11 12.64 8.84
N PHE A 140 -3.49 13.84 8.41
CA PHE A 140 -2.86 15.08 8.85
C PHE A 140 -3.01 15.29 10.35
N GLU A 141 -4.22 15.16 10.92
CA GLU A 141 -4.45 15.26 12.36
C GLU A 141 -3.59 14.27 13.15
N ARG A 142 -3.59 12.98 12.75
CA ARG A 142 -2.79 11.95 13.42
C ARG A 142 -1.29 12.23 13.36
N ARG A 143 -0.80 12.79 12.26
CA ARG A 143 0.62 13.13 12.10
C ARG A 143 0.96 14.41 12.85
N ALA A 144 0.07 15.40 12.88
CA ALA A 144 0.24 16.61 13.67
C ALA A 144 0.32 16.30 15.16
N ASP A 145 -0.54 15.43 15.68
CA ASP A 145 -0.50 14.98 17.08
C ASP A 145 0.83 14.28 17.42
N ARG A 146 1.37 13.47 16.51
CA ARG A 146 2.66 12.79 16.68
C ARG A 146 3.86 13.75 16.60
N ALA A 147 3.79 14.71 15.68
CA ALA A 147 4.80 15.75 15.51
C ALA A 147 4.90 16.64 16.76
N GLN A 148 3.77 16.99 17.39
CA GLN A 148 3.74 17.71 18.66
C GLN A 148 4.43 16.93 19.79
N GLN A 149 4.48 15.60 19.70
CA GLN A 149 5.18 14.73 20.64
C GLN A 149 6.67 14.52 20.27
N SER A 150 7.18 15.17 19.22
CA SER A 150 8.58 15.13 18.74
C SER A 150 9.13 13.73 18.49
N THR A 151 8.28 12.76 18.18
CA THR A 151 8.68 11.35 18.06
C THR A 151 9.21 10.97 16.66
N HIS A 152 8.93 11.78 15.63
CA HIS A 152 9.23 11.41 14.25
C HIS A 152 9.72 12.59 13.39
N PRO A 153 10.98 12.58 12.89
CA PRO A 153 11.55 13.65 12.08
C PRO A 153 10.92 13.78 10.69
N VAL A 154 10.21 12.74 10.21
CA VAL A 154 9.50 12.72 8.91
C VAL A 154 8.30 13.68 8.85
N ASP A 155 7.90 14.27 9.98
CA ASP A 155 6.78 15.20 10.08
C ASP A 155 7.22 16.68 10.12
N ALA A 156 8.51 16.98 9.92
CA ALA A 156 9.04 18.34 9.98
C ALA A 156 8.46 19.29 8.91
N GLN A 157 8.09 18.77 7.75
CA GLN A 157 7.49 19.52 6.64
C GLN A 157 6.00 19.17 6.44
N LEU A 158 5.27 18.77 7.48
CA LEU A 158 3.91 18.27 7.36
C LEU A 158 2.92 19.35 6.83
N SER A 159 2.22 19.03 5.75
CA SER A 159 1.08 19.81 5.25
C SER A 159 -0.06 18.89 4.80
N LEU A 160 -1.28 19.43 4.73
CA LEU A 160 -2.43 18.70 4.18
C LEU A 160 -2.22 18.33 2.71
N ASP A 161 -1.56 19.20 1.94
CA ASP A 161 -1.24 18.96 0.53
C ASP A 161 -0.27 17.79 0.37
N ILE A 162 0.74 17.68 1.24
CA ILE A 162 1.65 16.53 1.27
C ILE A 162 0.88 15.26 1.63
N CYS A 163 0.05 15.28 2.67
CA CYS A 163 -0.78 14.11 3.02
C CYS A 163 -1.67 13.66 1.85
N THR A 164 -2.27 14.63 1.13
CA THR A 164 -3.13 14.38 -0.03
C THR A 164 -2.33 13.78 -1.18
N ALA A 165 -1.17 14.35 -1.51
CA ALA A 165 -0.30 13.84 -2.56
C ALA A 165 0.24 12.43 -2.25
N GLN A 166 0.62 12.17 -0.99
CA GLN A 166 1.06 10.85 -0.54
C GLN A 166 -0.06 9.81 -0.68
N LEU A 167 -1.28 10.13 -0.24
CA LEU A 167 -2.43 9.24 -0.40
C LEU A 167 -2.73 8.96 -1.88
N GLU A 168 -2.66 9.98 -2.72
CA GLU A 168 -2.86 9.86 -4.16
C GLU A 168 -1.81 8.94 -4.81
N VAL A 169 -0.54 9.06 -4.41
CA VAL A 169 0.53 8.16 -4.86
C VAL A 169 0.20 6.70 -4.51
N PHE A 170 -0.20 6.42 -3.26
CA PHE A 170 -0.56 5.06 -2.86
C PHE A 170 -1.82 4.55 -3.58
N ARG A 171 -2.82 5.42 -3.81
CA ARG A 171 -4.02 5.08 -4.58
C ARG A 171 -3.66 4.65 -6.00
N ARG A 172 -2.83 5.43 -6.71
CA ARG A 172 -2.43 5.10 -8.07
C ARG A 172 -1.60 3.82 -8.15
N VAL A 173 -0.75 3.55 -7.16
CA VAL A 173 -0.03 2.28 -7.07
C VAL A 173 -0.99 1.12 -6.84
N ALA A 174 -1.99 1.27 -5.96
CA ALA A 174 -3.01 0.27 -5.73
C ALA A 174 -3.81 -0.04 -7.01
N GLU A 175 -4.23 1.00 -7.74
CA GLU A 175 -4.88 0.87 -9.04
C GLU A 175 -4.00 0.15 -10.05
N HIS A 176 -2.74 0.54 -10.17
CA HIS A 176 -1.80 -0.10 -11.08
C HIS A 176 -1.62 -1.59 -10.76
N LEU A 177 -1.41 -1.95 -9.49
CA LEU A 177 -1.26 -3.35 -9.08
C LEU A 177 -2.53 -4.16 -9.36
N HIS A 178 -3.71 -3.58 -9.12
CA HIS A 178 -4.99 -4.20 -9.44
C HIS A 178 -5.14 -4.45 -10.95
N GLN A 179 -4.85 -3.45 -11.79
CA GLN A 179 -4.89 -3.59 -13.26
C GLN A 179 -3.89 -4.65 -13.77
N LYS A 180 -2.77 -4.84 -13.08
CA LYS A 180 -1.81 -5.91 -13.37
C LYS A 180 -2.25 -7.27 -12.82
N GLY A 181 -3.36 -7.36 -12.10
CA GLY A 181 -3.98 -8.60 -11.65
C GLY A 181 -3.50 -9.09 -10.28
N PHE A 182 -2.98 -8.21 -9.43
CA PHE A 182 -2.84 -8.51 -8.01
C PHE A 182 -4.19 -8.39 -7.31
N THR A 183 -4.37 -9.17 -6.24
CA THR A 183 -5.48 -8.93 -5.31
C THR A 183 -5.16 -7.70 -4.46
N VAL A 184 -5.96 -6.65 -4.62
CA VAL A 184 -5.78 -5.36 -3.95
C VAL A 184 -7.08 -4.96 -3.27
N TYR A 185 -6.99 -4.58 -2.01
CA TYR A 185 -8.08 -4.05 -1.20
C TYR A 185 -7.70 -2.68 -0.66
N LEU A 186 -8.68 -1.77 -0.60
CA LEU A 186 -8.54 -0.45 -0.02
C LEU A 186 -9.32 -0.40 1.29
N ARG A 187 -8.74 0.24 2.31
CA ARG A 187 -9.39 0.41 3.60
C ARG A 187 -9.14 1.81 4.15
N GLU A 188 -10.22 2.50 4.49
CA GLU A 188 -10.15 3.85 5.08
C GLU A 188 -9.99 3.80 6.62
N GLY A 189 -10.39 2.69 7.26
CA GLY A 189 -10.28 2.51 8.71
C GLY A 189 -10.46 1.05 9.13
N MET A 190 -9.96 0.70 10.32
CA MET A 190 -10.00 -0.69 10.81
C MET A 190 -11.43 -1.24 10.96
N ASP A 191 -12.36 -0.38 11.36
CA ASP A 191 -13.76 -0.75 11.59
C ASP A 191 -14.63 -0.55 10.34
N LEU A 192 -14.04 -0.02 9.25
CA LEU A 192 -14.73 0.19 7.98
C LEU A 192 -14.59 -1.03 7.07
N CYS A 193 -15.62 -1.25 6.25
CA CYS A 193 -15.62 -2.33 5.28
C CYS A 193 -14.52 -2.11 4.23
N PRO A 194 -13.66 -3.11 3.94
CA PRO A 194 -12.71 -3.01 2.85
C PRO A 194 -13.43 -2.89 1.51
N ARG A 195 -12.82 -2.15 0.61
CA ARG A 195 -13.30 -1.90 -0.75
C ARG A 195 -12.39 -2.59 -1.74
N ARG A 196 -12.95 -2.99 -2.88
CA ARG A 196 -12.21 -3.53 -4.03
C ARG A 196 -12.44 -2.64 -5.24
N PHE A 197 -11.45 -2.57 -6.12
CA PHE A 197 -11.64 -1.96 -7.44
C PHE A 197 -12.65 -2.76 -8.27
N LEU A 198 -13.38 -2.07 -9.12
CA LEU A 198 -14.19 -2.69 -10.15
C LEU A 198 -13.29 -3.07 -11.31
N ASP A 199 -13.35 -4.34 -11.74
CA ASP A 199 -12.72 -4.74 -12.98
C ASP A 199 -13.34 -3.91 -14.12
N PRO A 200 -12.54 -3.36 -15.05
CA PRO A 200 -13.10 -2.76 -16.25
C PRO A 200 -13.93 -3.82 -16.97
N PRO A 201 -15.09 -3.47 -17.55
CA PRO A 201 -15.89 -4.43 -18.30
C PRO A 201 -14.99 -5.06 -19.36
N SER A 202 -14.81 -6.38 -19.28
CA SER A 202 -14.01 -7.14 -20.24
C SER A 202 -14.53 -6.81 -21.64
N GLN A 203 -13.71 -6.12 -22.43
CA GLN A 203 -14.01 -5.91 -23.84
C GLN A 203 -14.07 -7.30 -24.50
N PRO A 204 -15.17 -7.62 -25.21
CA PRO A 204 -15.37 -8.92 -25.85
C PRO A 204 -14.36 -9.18 -26.99
#